data_AF-A0A422MVM1-F1
#
_entry.id   AF-A0A422MVM1-F1
#
_cell.length_a   1.000
_cell.length_b   1.000
_cell.length_c   1.000
_cell.angle_alpha   90.00
_cell.angle_beta   90.00
_cell.angle_gamma   90.00
#
_symmetry.space_group_name_H-M   'P 1'
#
loop_
_entity.id
_entity.type
_entity.pdbx_description
1 polymer ?
#
loop_
_entity_poly.entity_id
_entity_poly.type
_entity_poly.pdbx_seq_one_letter_code
_entity_poly.pdbx_strand_id
1 'polypeptide(L)'
;MAAEVGMRARSAVRTAVRWMALLLLLQCLGSHPSFTAAGEYKHVVVKIKRYFSFPHSEFREKHEGRVDYVSSSKSCGANGGLLTADQTPAAHQSITDYLRQVRGIADDQVFTYMGGDALHSAFSQNHASKCYPGITTPSLNCVFEWNQGLFEDTSAKVKLRGVPFFRGSLHSIPGAGPLNGYDDYWHEGYPANGQLFLISRLDTKKKRATTTWYDGSISAQINVDTPNEAFGIVCEVQDEIITTTTTTTTTTTTTTTEAPPTTTTTTEPEVVVSWVQD
;
A
#
# COMPACT_ATOMS: atom_id res chain seq x y z
N MET A 1 -23.77 5.07 59.18
CA MET A 1 -22.97 5.92 58.26
C MET A 1 -21.58 5.36 57.93
N ALA A 2 -20.84 4.71 58.84
CA ALA A 2 -19.48 4.20 58.55
C ALA A 2 -19.40 3.02 57.56
N ALA A 3 -20.39 2.11 57.54
CA ALA A 3 -20.38 0.93 56.67
C ALA A 3 -20.61 1.26 55.18
N GLU A 4 -21.34 2.33 54.88
CA GLU A 4 -21.69 2.73 53.52
C GLU A 4 -20.51 3.43 52.81
N VAL A 5 -19.73 4.21 53.56
CA VAL A 5 -18.48 4.83 53.09
C VAL A 5 -17.43 3.78 52.76
N GLY A 6 -17.33 2.70 53.56
CA GLY A 6 -16.41 1.60 53.32
C GLY A 6 -16.72 0.78 52.05
N MET A 7 -18.00 0.62 51.70
CA MET A 7 -18.40 -0.06 50.45
C MET A 7 -18.16 0.80 49.21
N ARG A 8 -18.41 2.11 49.29
CA ARG A 8 -18.12 3.06 48.19
C ARG A 8 -16.61 3.19 47.94
N ALA A 9 -15.79 3.23 49.00
CA ALA A 9 -14.33 3.25 48.88
C ALA A 9 -13.77 1.97 48.24
N ARG A 10 -14.25 0.78 48.62
CA ARG A 10 -13.83 -0.50 48.00
C ARG A 10 -14.23 -0.62 46.53
N SER A 11 -15.38 -0.07 46.15
CA SER A 11 -15.82 -0.02 44.75
C SER A 11 -14.93 0.89 43.91
N ALA A 12 -14.64 2.10 44.41
CA ALA A 12 -13.74 3.05 43.73
C ALA A 12 -12.32 2.50 43.54
N VAL A 13 -11.77 1.82 44.57
CA VAL A 13 -10.45 1.18 44.49
C VAL A 13 -10.42 0.05 43.47
N ARG A 14 -11.47 -0.79 43.40
CA ARG A 14 -11.56 -1.86 42.38
C ARG A 14 -11.64 -1.30 40.96
N THR A 15 -12.35 -0.20 40.76
CA THR A 15 -12.45 0.47 39.45
C THR A 15 -11.11 1.11 39.08
N ALA A 16 -10.44 1.79 40.01
CA ALA A 16 -9.11 2.36 39.79
C ALA A 16 -8.07 1.28 39.44
N VAL A 17 -8.03 0.16 40.17
CA VAL A 17 -7.13 -0.97 39.88
C VAL A 17 -7.40 -1.57 38.50
N ARG A 18 -8.68 -1.69 38.10
CA ARG A 18 -9.04 -2.17 36.76
C ARG A 18 -8.59 -1.21 35.67
N TRP A 19 -8.75 0.10 35.86
CA TRP A 19 -8.26 1.10 34.90
C TRP A 19 -6.74 1.13 34.82
N MET A 20 -6.04 1.01 35.94
CA MET A 20 -4.58 0.93 35.96
C MET A 20 -4.07 -0.35 35.29
N ALA A 21 -4.74 -1.49 35.50
CA ALA A 21 -4.43 -2.74 34.80
C ALA A 21 -4.70 -2.65 33.29
N LEU A 22 -5.79 -1.99 32.88
CA LEU A 22 -6.09 -1.74 31.48
C LEU A 22 -5.06 -0.80 30.83
N LEU A 23 -4.66 0.26 31.53
CA LEU A 23 -3.61 1.19 31.08
C LEU A 23 -2.25 0.50 30.97
N LEU A 24 -1.90 -0.37 31.92
CA LEU A 24 -0.69 -1.21 31.85
C LEU A 24 -0.75 -2.19 30.67
N LEU A 25 -1.90 -2.82 30.41
CA LEU A 25 -2.09 -3.68 29.24
C LEU A 25 -1.97 -2.89 27.93
N LEU A 26 -2.56 -1.69 27.86
CA LEU A 26 -2.44 -0.78 26.72
C LEU A 26 -0.99 -0.32 26.51
N GLN A 27 -0.24 -0.06 27.59
CA GLN A 27 1.19 0.26 27.51
C GLN A 27 2.01 -0.95 27.06
N CYS A 28 1.73 -2.16 27.54
CA CYS A 28 2.41 -3.38 27.08
C CYS A 28 2.12 -3.69 25.60
N LEU A 29 0.90 -3.40 25.12
CA LEU A 29 0.52 -3.53 23.72
C LEU A 29 1.17 -2.43 22.86
N GLY A 30 1.20 -1.18 23.32
CA GLY A 30 1.83 -0.07 22.61
C GLY A 30 3.37 -0.12 22.58
N SER A 31 3.98 -0.82 23.54
CA SER A 31 5.43 -1.06 23.61
C SER A 31 5.89 -2.23 22.75
N HIS A 32 4.96 -2.98 22.15
CA HIS A 32 5.33 -4.05 21.23
C HIS A 32 5.90 -3.40 19.96
N PRO A 33 7.13 -3.73 19.52
CA PRO A 33 7.73 -3.17 18.31
C PRO A 33 6.87 -3.38 17.05
N SER A 34 5.97 -4.38 17.11
CA SER A 34 4.95 -4.66 16.10
C SER A 34 3.95 -3.53 15.87
N PHE A 35 3.67 -2.70 16.88
CA PHE A 35 2.73 -1.56 16.81
C PHE A 35 3.43 -0.21 16.71
N THR A 36 4.68 -0.09 17.16
CA THR A 36 5.45 1.16 17.08
C THR A 36 5.88 1.50 15.64
N ALA A 37 5.98 0.49 14.75
CA ALA A 37 6.27 0.71 13.33
C ALA A 37 5.11 1.35 12.54
N ALA A 38 3.90 1.40 13.10
CA ALA A 38 2.71 1.93 12.43
C ALA A 38 2.68 3.47 12.28
N GLY A 39 3.71 4.18 12.77
CA GLY A 39 3.75 5.64 12.78
C GLY A 39 4.78 6.31 11.85
N GLU A 40 5.81 5.60 11.37
CA GLU A 40 6.90 6.23 10.61
C GLU A 40 6.65 6.30 9.10
N TYR A 41 5.81 5.42 8.57
CA TYR A 41 5.57 5.33 7.14
C TYR A 41 4.15 5.79 6.81
N LYS A 42 4.05 6.87 6.04
CA LYS A 42 2.75 7.40 5.60
C LYS A 42 2.32 6.69 4.32
N HIS A 43 1.02 6.65 4.07
CA HIS A 43 0.48 6.35 2.75
C HIS A 43 1.06 7.37 1.76
N VAL A 44 1.85 6.91 0.78
CA VAL A 44 2.42 7.77 -0.27
C VAL A 44 1.75 7.44 -1.59
N VAL A 45 1.24 8.47 -2.26
CA VAL A 45 0.74 8.32 -3.63
C VAL A 45 1.65 9.11 -4.55
N VAL A 46 2.23 8.45 -5.54
CA VAL A 46 2.97 9.03 -6.66
C VAL A 46 2.03 9.14 -7.86
N LYS A 47 1.94 10.34 -8.42
CA LYS A 47 1.23 10.60 -9.66
C LYS A 47 1.95 9.92 -10.82
N ILE A 48 1.21 9.13 -11.59
CA ILE A 48 1.74 8.41 -12.75
C ILE A 48 1.40 9.20 -14.01
N LYS A 49 2.44 9.59 -14.76
CA LYS A 49 2.33 10.34 -16.01
C LYS A 49 1.74 9.50 -17.13
N ARG A 50 2.23 8.26 -17.27
CA ARG A 50 1.76 7.30 -18.27
C ARG A 50 2.21 5.89 -17.91
N TYR A 51 1.52 4.92 -18.49
CA TYR A 51 1.93 3.52 -18.54
C TYR A 51 2.36 3.13 -19.95
N PHE A 52 3.10 2.03 -20.05
CA PHE A 52 3.43 1.37 -21.31
C PHE A 52 3.77 -0.08 -21.01
N SER A 53 3.79 -0.93 -22.04
CA SER A 53 4.02 -2.35 -21.86
C SER A 53 4.77 -2.98 -23.02
N PHE A 54 5.40 -4.12 -22.76
CA PHE A 54 6.09 -4.93 -23.75
C PHE A 54 5.58 -6.37 -23.73
N PRO A 55 5.35 -6.98 -24.91
CA PRO A 55 5.01 -8.38 -25.02
C PRO A 55 6.20 -9.28 -24.64
N HIS A 56 5.94 -10.56 -24.46
CA HIS A 56 6.96 -11.57 -24.14
C HIS A 56 8.17 -11.57 -25.10
N SER A 57 7.99 -11.15 -26.36
CA SER A 57 9.09 -11.08 -27.34
C SER A 57 10.22 -10.15 -26.91
N GLU A 58 9.96 -9.15 -26.06
CA GLU A 58 10.99 -8.28 -25.49
C GLU A 58 12.05 -9.07 -24.70
N PHE A 59 11.65 -10.09 -23.94
CA PHE A 59 12.59 -10.97 -23.24
C PHE A 59 13.42 -11.79 -24.20
N ARG A 60 12.78 -12.36 -25.23
CA ARG A 60 13.46 -13.18 -26.24
C ARG A 60 14.49 -12.38 -27.04
N GLU A 61 14.12 -11.16 -27.43
CA GLU A 61 14.91 -10.34 -28.34
C GLU A 61 16.01 -9.56 -27.63
N LYS A 62 15.78 -9.08 -26.40
CA LYS A 62 16.73 -8.20 -25.70
C LYS A 62 17.41 -8.81 -24.48
N HIS A 63 16.90 -9.93 -23.98
CA HIS A 63 17.38 -10.55 -22.73
C HIS A 63 17.65 -12.04 -22.87
N GLU A 64 17.92 -12.54 -24.08
CA GLU A 64 18.23 -13.96 -24.33
C GLU A 64 17.15 -14.93 -23.81
N GLY A 65 15.89 -14.48 -23.76
CA GLY A 65 14.78 -15.25 -23.19
C GLY A 65 14.74 -15.31 -21.66
N ARG A 66 15.56 -14.52 -20.96
CA ARG A 66 15.51 -14.43 -19.49
C ARG A 66 14.30 -13.63 -19.06
N VAL A 67 13.36 -14.32 -18.41
CA VAL A 67 12.19 -13.71 -17.78
C VAL A 67 12.45 -13.62 -16.29
N ASP A 68 12.94 -12.47 -15.87
CA ASP A 68 13.24 -12.16 -14.48
C ASP A 68 12.97 -10.68 -14.17
N TYR A 69 12.94 -10.36 -12.88
CA TYR A 69 12.71 -9.02 -12.37
C TYR A 69 13.71 -8.00 -12.96
N VAL A 70 14.98 -8.40 -13.08
CA VAL A 70 16.07 -7.53 -13.54
C VAL A 70 15.88 -7.15 -15.02
N SER A 71 15.53 -8.12 -15.86
CA SER A 71 15.28 -7.95 -17.29
C SER A 71 14.06 -7.06 -17.51
N SER A 72 13.01 -7.28 -16.72
CA SER A 72 11.79 -6.45 -16.71
C SER A 72 12.13 -5.00 -16.35
N SER A 73 12.87 -4.80 -15.27
CA SER A 73 13.34 -3.49 -14.81
C SER A 73 14.21 -2.78 -15.87
N LYS A 74 15.15 -3.49 -16.49
CA LYS A 74 15.99 -2.95 -17.57
C LYS A 74 15.17 -2.49 -18.78
N SER A 75 14.17 -3.25 -19.21
CA SER A 75 13.30 -2.85 -20.33
C SER A 75 12.48 -1.60 -20.01
N CYS A 76 11.95 -1.47 -18.78
CA CYS A 76 11.31 -0.24 -18.35
C CYS A 76 12.29 0.95 -18.32
N GLY A 77 13.46 0.76 -17.71
CA GLY A 77 14.49 1.80 -17.56
C GLY A 77 15.01 2.32 -18.90
N ALA A 78 15.24 1.43 -19.87
CA ALA A 78 15.69 1.80 -21.22
C ALA A 78 14.68 2.71 -21.97
N ASN A 79 13.43 2.75 -21.52
CA ASN A 79 12.35 3.56 -22.10
C ASN A 79 11.87 4.67 -21.16
N GLY A 80 12.68 5.03 -20.17
CA GLY A 80 12.43 6.13 -19.24
C GLY A 80 11.33 5.85 -18.22
N GLY A 81 11.09 4.58 -17.88
CA GLY A 81 10.10 4.18 -16.89
C GLY A 81 10.67 3.23 -15.82
N LEU A 82 9.77 2.78 -14.96
CA LEU A 82 10.01 1.89 -13.83
C LEU A 82 9.01 0.73 -13.88
N LEU A 83 9.24 -0.32 -13.10
CA LEU A 83 8.19 -1.33 -12.89
C LEU A 83 7.04 -0.69 -12.10
N THR A 84 5.82 -1.16 -12.33
CA THR A 84 4.63 -0.50 -11.80
C THR A 84 4.48 -0.63 -10.29
N ALA A 85 3.98 0.44 -9.66
CA ALA A 85 3.53 0.46 -8.28
C ALA A 85 2.00 0.49 -8.23
N ASP A 86 1.41 -0.48 -7.53
CA ASP A 86 -0.04 -0.68 -7.46
C ASP A 86 -0.61 -0.05 -6.19
N GLN A 87 -0.46 1.26 -6.17
CA GLN A 87 -0.63 2.14 -5.02
C GLN A 87 -2.06 2.67 -4.83
N THR A 88 -2.92 2.57 -5.86
CA THR A 88 -4.30 3.08 -5.83
C THR A 88 -5.20 2.22 -6.72
N PRO A 89 -6.53 2.23 -6.52
CA PRO A 89 -7.47 1.53 -7.42
C PRO A 89 -7.34 1.94 -8.90
N ALA A 90 -7.02 3.20 -9.17
CA ALA A 90 -6.80 3.69 -10.54
C ALA A 90 -5.51 3.13 -11.15
N ALA A 91 -4.45 2.99 -10.34
CA ALA A 91 -3.22 2.33 -10.76
C ALA A 91 -3.47 0.84 -11.03
N HIS A 92 -4.18 0.16 -10.13
CA HIS A 92 -4.55 -1.25 -10.28
C HIS A 92 -5.27 -1.53 -11.60
N GLN A 93 -6.26 -0.69 -11.92
CA GLN A 93 -7.00 -0.80 -13.18
C GLN A 93 -6.09 -0.54 -14.39
N SER A 94 -5.22 0.46 -14.31
CA SER A 94 -4.28 0.77 -15.40
C SER A 94 -3.31 -0.39 -15.64
N ILE A 95 -2.75 -0.98 -14.58
CA ILE A 95 -1.86 -2.14 -14.67
C ILE A 95 -2.60 -3.32 -15.31
N THR A 96 -3.82 -3.59 -14.87
CA THR A 96 -4.71 -4.61 -15.47
C THR A 96 -4.89 -4.39 -16.97
N ASP A 97 -5.15 -3.15 -17.39
CA ASP A 97 -5.44 -2.82 -18.79
C ASP A 97 -4.20 -2.93 -19.69
N TYR A 98 -3.03 -2.51 -19.21
CA TYR A 98 -1.77 -2.68 -19.95
C TYR A 98 -1.27 -4.11 -19.96
N LEU A 99 -1.52 -4.89 -18.91
CA LEU A 99 -1.21 -6.32 -18.87
C LEU A 99 -2.08 -7.11 -19.87
N ARG A 100 -3.34 -6.69 -20.05
CA ARG A 100 -4.24 -7.29 -21.04
C ARG A 100 -3.77 -7.08 -22.48
N GLN A 101 -3.07 -5.98 -22.76
CA GLN A 101 -2.56 -5.66 -24.10
C GLN A 101 -1.40 -6.55 -24.54
N VAL A 102 -0.63 -7.08 -23.58
CA VAL A 102 0.56 -7.89 -23.85
C VAL A 102 0.31 -9.39 -23.85
N ARG A 103 -0.96 -9.81 -23.74
CA ARG A 103 -1.36 -11.22 -23.81
C ARG A 103 -0.99 -11.82 -25.16
N GLY A 104 -0.39 -13.01 -25.16
CA GLY A 104 -0.34 -13.87 -26.32
C GLY A 104 -1.72 -14.44 -26.67
N ILE A 105 -1.87 -14.94 -27.91
CA ILE A 105 -3.13 -15.49 -28.41
C ILE A 105 -3.53 -16.77 -27.66
N ALA A 106 -2.55 -17.52 -27.15
CA ALA A 106 -2.75 -18.78 -26.43
C ALA A 106 -2.70 -18.63 -24.90
N ASP A 107 -2.51 -17.41 -24.39
CA ASP A 107 -2.22 -17.18 -22.98
C ASP A 107 -3.52 -17.07 -22.19
N ASP A 108 -3.81 -18.14 -21.45
CA ASP A 108 -4.92 -18.20 -20.49
C ASP A 108 -4.71 -17.27 -19.28
N GLN A 109 -3.47 -16.84 -19.06
CA GLN A 109 -3.03 -15.98 -17.97
C GLN A 109 -1.86 -15.14 -18.45
N VAL A 110 -1.70 -13.94 -17.89
CA VAL A 110 -0.56 -13.07 -18.19
C VAL A 110 0.01 -12.54 -16.89
N PHE A 111 1.33 -12.46 -16.82
CA PHE A 111 2.08 -12.07 -15.63
C PHE A 111 2.99 -10.87 -15.91
N THR A 112 3.26 -10.07 -14.89
CA THR A 112 4.33 -9.05 -14.91
C THR A 112 4.97 -8.94 -13.54
N TYR A 113 6.28 -8.76 -13.50
CA TYR A 113 6.96 -8.29 -12.29
C TYR A 113 6.55 -6.85 -11.98
N MET A 114 6.43 -6.53 -10.70
CA MET A 114 6.06 -5.19 -10.21
C MET A 114 7.25 -4.51 -9.53
N GLY A 115 7.14 -3.21 -9.27
CA GLY A 115 8.19 -2.40 -8.63
C GLY A 115 8.28 -2.55 -7.11
N GLY A 116 7.48 -3.43 -6.50
CA GLY A 116 7.47 -3.68 -5.06
C GLY A 116 8.14 -5.01 -4.72
N ASP A 117 8.97 -5.02 -3.68
CA ASP A 117 9.65 -6.24 -3.22
C ASP A 117 10.00 -6.18 -1.73
N ALA A 118 10.43 -7.32 -1.18
CA ALA A 118 10.85 -7.45 0.21
C ALA A 118 12.39 -7.61 0.37
N LEU A 119 13.17 -7.15 -0.62
CA LEU A 119 14.63 -7.33 -0.60
C LEU A 119 15.27 -6.57 0.55
N HIS A 120 14.80 -5.37 0.89
CA HIS A 120 15.38 -4.59 1.98
C HIS A 120 15.39 -5.40 3.30
N SER A 121 14.24 -5.96 3.68
CA SER A 121 14.12 -6.81 4.86
C SER A 121 14.93 -8.11 4.76
N ALA A 122 15.00 -8.72 3.57
CA ALA A 122 15.72 -9.99 3.38
C ALA A 122 17.24 -9.82 3.51
N PHE A 123 17.76 -8.64 3.17
CA PHE A 123 19.17 -8.30 3.27
C PHE A 123 19.53 -7.50 4.54
N SER A 124 18.60 -7.36 5.49
CA SER A 124 18.89 -6.77 6.80
C SER A 124 20.06 -7.48 7.47
N GLN A 125 21.01 -6.69 8.00
CA GLN A 125 22.12 -7.20 8.81
C GLN A 125 21.68 -7.58 10.22
N ASN A 126 20.57 -7.02 10.70
CA ASN A 126 20.02 -7.37 11.99
C ASN A 126 19.19 -8.65 11.86
N HIS A 127 19.69 -9.76 12.40
CA HIS A 127 19.03 -11.06 12.39
C HIS A 127 17.62 -11.03 13.01
N ALA A 128 17.36 -10.15 13.98
CA ALA A 128 16.05 -10.04 14.62
C ALA A 128 14.98 -9.42 13.70
N SER A 129 15.40 -8.56 12.75
CA SER A 129 14.52 -7.94 11.76
C SER A 129 14.66 -8.51 10.35
N LYS A 130 15.42 -9.61 10.20
CA LYS A 130 15.68 -10.23 8.90
C LYS A 130 14.48 -11.02 8.42
N CYS A 131 14.14 -10.83 7.15
CA CYS A 131 13.23 -11.69 6.41
C CYS A 131 14.01 -12.90 5.87
N TYR A 132 13.51 -14.10 6.13
CA TYR A 132 14.06 -15.34 5.58
C TYR A 132 13.13 -15.82 4.46
N PRO A 133 13.58 -15.82 3.20
CA PRO A 133 12.77 -16.30 2.09
C PRO A 133 12.42 -17.78 2.23
N GLY A 134 11.26 -18.15 1.71
CA GLY A 134 10.74 -19.51 1.70
C GLY A 134 9.73 -19.82 2.80
N ILE A 135 9.02 -20.93 2.61
CA ILE A 135 7.89 -21.33 3.46
C ILE A 135 8.29 -21.97 4.79
N THR A 136 9.54 -22.42 4.94
CA THR A 136 10.00 -23.18 6.12
C THR A 136 10.17 -22.30 7.36
N THR A 137 10.35 -21.00 7.16
CA THR A 137 10.52 -20.01 8.23
C THR A 137 9.64 -18.80 7.97
N PRO A 138 8.30 -18.95 8.07
CA PRO A 138 7.39 -17.85 7.85
C PRO A 138 7.70 -16.69 8.80
N SER A 139 7.70 -15.46 8.29
CA SER A 139 8.19 -14.31 9.04
C SER A 139 7.38 -13.05 8.76
N LEU A 140 7.01 -12.36 9.84
CA LEU A 140 6.45 -11.02 9.81
C LEU A 140 7.47 -9.93 9.50
N ASN A 141 8.76 -10.30 9.42
CA ASN A 141 9.83 -9.37 9.06
C ASN A 141 9.93 -9.17 7.55
N CYS A 142 9.30 -10.00 6.73
CA CYS A 142 9.22 -9.78 5.29
C CYS A 142 8.27 -8.63 5.02
N VAL A 143 8.82 -7.43 4.80
CA VAL A 143 8.07 -6.22 4.51
C VAL A 143 8.25 -5.93 3.03
N PHE A 144 7.15 -5.93 2.28
CA PHE A 144 7.15 -5.50 0.90
C PHE A 144 7.02 -3.98 0.85
N GLU A 145 7.89 -3.36 0.05
CA GLU A 145 8.00 -1.92 -0.07
C GLU A 145 7.96 -1.52 -1.54
N TRP A 146 7.23 -0.44 -1.86
CA TRP A 146 7.42 0.27 -3.12
C TRP A 146 8.75 1.00 -3.02
N ASN A 147 9.76 0.59 -3.79
CA ASN A 147 11.14 1.00 -3.59
C ASN A 147 11.82 1.51 -4.87
N GLN A 148 11.03 1.92 -5.86
CA GLN A 148 11.53 2.48 -7.12
C GLN A 148 11.10 3.94 -7.30
N GLY A 149 11.99 4.75 -7.86
CA GLY A 149 11.70 6.12 -8.24
C GLY A 149 11.39 7.01 -7.04
N LEU A 150 10.26 7.73 -7.10
CA LEU A 150 9.84 8.66 -6.05
C LEU A 150 9.46 7.99 -4.73
N PHE A 151 9.33 6.66 -4.70
CA PHE A 151 9.16 5.92 -3.45
C PHE A 151 10.49 5.60 -2.74
N GLU A 152 11.62 5.71 -3.44
CA GLU A 152 12.92 5.34 -2.92
C GLU A 152 13.40 6.33 -1.84
N ASP A 153 13.72 5.80 -0.65
CA ASP A 153 14.42 6.53 0.39
C ASP A 153 15.92 6.60 0.04
N THR A 154 16.28 7.65 -0.71
CA THR A 154 17.67 7.94 -1.10
C THR A 154 18.62 8.20 0.08
N SER A 155 18.11 8.36 1.30
CA SER A 155 18.93 8.50 2.51
C SER A 155 19.36 7.15 3.10
N ALA A 156 18.74 6.05 2.68
CA ALA A 156 19.05 4.71 3.15
C ALA A 156 20.43 4.24 2.64
N LYS A 157 21.35 3.96 3.57
CA LYS A 157 22.74 3.56 3.26
C LYS A 157 22.89 2.14 2.69
N VAL A 158 21.85 1.30 2.78
CA VAL A 158 21.89 -0.13 2.42
C VAL A 158 20.61 -0.52 1.67
N LYS A 159 20.74 -0.67 0.35
CA LYS A 159 19.67 -1.02 -0.62
C LYS A 159 18.49 -0.05 -0.63
N LEU A 160 17.72 -0.09 -1.72
CA LEU A 160 16.55 0.75 -1.96
C LEU A 160 15.50 0.41 -0.90
N ARG A 161 15.45 1.23 0.16
CA ARG A 161 14.33 1.23 1.11
C ARG A 161 13.21 2.04 0.48
N GLY A 162 11.99 1.62 0.72
CA GLY A 162 10.81 2.19 0.09
C GLY A 162 9.72 2.55 1.08
N VAL A 163 8.51 2.65 0.54
CA VAL A 163 7.29 2.81 1.33
C VAL A 163 6.66 1.43 1.53
N PRO A 164 6.57 0.93 2.78
CA PRO A 164 5.95 -0.35 3.07
C PRO A 164 4.48 -0.38 2.66
N PHE A 165 4.04 -1.47 2.03
CA PHE A 165 2.63 -1.68 1.70
C PHE A 165 2.06 -3.01 2.21
N PHE A 166 2.91 -3.97 2.56
CA PHE A 166 2.47 -5.23 3.11
C PHE A 166 3.54 -5.84 4.03
N ARG A 167 3.12 -6.59 5.04
CA ARG A 167 4.01 -7.41 5.87
C ARG A 167 3.58 -8.87 5.92
N GLY A 168 4.58 -9.73 5.99
CA GLY A 168 4.42 -11.18 6.13
C GLY A 168 4.91 -11.92 4.89
N SER A 169 5.68 -12.99 5.11
CA SER A 169 6.11 -13.89 4.03
C SER A 169 4.99 -14.82 3.58
N LEU A 170 3.97 -15.02 4.42
CA LEU A 170 2.76 -15.77 4.09
C LEU A 170 1.55 -15.00 4.60
N HIS A 171 0.41 -15.08 3.91
CA HIS A 171 -0.83 -14.48 4.37
C HIS A 171 -1.41 -15.17 5.61
N SER A 172 -1.12 -16.45 5.79
CA SER A 172 -1.67 -17.28 6.85
C SER A 172 -1.10 -17.01 8.24
N ILE A 173 0.02 -16.27 8.35
CA ILE A 173 0.63 -16.00 9.65
C ILE A 173 -0.13 -14.88 10.38
N PRO A 174 -0.45 -15.05 11.68
CA PRO A 174 -1.09 -13.99 12.46
C PRO A 174 -0.27 -12.70 12.46
N GLY A 175 -0.90 -11.59 12.06
CA GLY A 175 -0.27 -10.27 11.96
C GLY A 175 0.30 -9.92 10.58
N ALA A 176 0.21 -10.82 9.60
CA ALA A 176 0.41 -10.46 8.20
C ALA A 176 -0.74 -9.59 7.70
N GLY A 177 -0.47 -8.73 6.73
CA GLY A 177 -1.48 -7.85 6.16
C GLY A 177 -0.94 -6.55 5.58
N PRO A 178 -1.84 -5.73 5.03
CA PRO A 178 -1.50 -4.45 4.42
C PRO A 178 -0.93 -3.47 5.45
N LEU A 179 -0.07 -2.60 4.98
CA LEU A 179 0.55 -1.51 5.73
C LEU A 179 0.16 -0.17 5.15
N ASN A 180 0.22 0.88 5.99
CA ASN A 180 0.11 2.28 5.56
C ASN A 180 -1.14 2.61 4.75
N GLY A 181 -2.22 1.85 4.92
CA GLY A 181 -3.50 2.09 4.27
C GLY A 181 -3.54 1.80 2.76
N TYR A 182 -2.59 1.03 2.23
CA TYR A 182 -2.70 0.49 0.87
C TYR A 182 -3.75 -0.61 0.82
N ASP A 183 -4.40 -0.73 -0.34
CA ASP A 183 -5.30 -1.85 -0.62
C ASP A 183 -4.51 -3.16 -0.72
N ASP A 184 -5.16 -4.24 -0.31
CA ASP A 184 -4.64 -5.59 -0.43
C ASP A 184 -5.21 -6.23 -1.71
N TYR A 185 -4.35 -6.39 -2.72
CA TYR A 185 -4.70 -7.06 -3.97
C TYR A 185 -4.12 -8.48 -4.07
N TRP A 186 -3.60 -9.05 -2.99
CA TRP A 186 -3.13 -10.44 -2.98
C TRP A 186 -4.24 -11.40 -3.40
N HIS A 187 -3.87 -12.41 -4.18
CA HIS A 187 -4.77 -13.52 -4.43
C HIS A 187 -5.09 -14.24 -3.11
N GLU A 188 -6.25 -14.90 -3.03
CA GLU A 188 -6.64 -15.64 -1.84
C GLU A 188 -5.53 -16.63 -1.43
N GLY A 189 -5.06 -16.50 -0.19
CA GLY A 189 -3.98 -17.32 0.37
C GLY A 189 -2.55 -16.83 0.06
N TYR A 190 -2.38 -15.76 -0.74
CA TYR A 190 -1.08 -15.16 -1.05
C TYR A 190 -0.75 -13.95 -0.15
N PRO A 191 0.54 -13.69 0.16
CA PRO A 191 1.71 -14.46 -0.26
C PRO A 191 1.68 -15.89 0.31
N ALA A 192 2.14 -16.86 -0.47
CA ALA A 192 2.00 -18.30 -0.18
C ALA A 192 3.33 -19.05 -0.26
N ASN A 193 4.32 -18.47 -0.94
CA ASN A 193 5.57 -19.14 -1.29
C ASN A 193 6.79 -18.61 -0.51
N GLY A 194 6.60 -17.58 0.32
CA GLY A 194 7.67 -16.90 1.05
C GLY A 194 8.69 -16.23 0.12
N GLN A 195 8.31 -15.92 -1.12
CA GLN A 195 9.18 -15.29 -2.10
C GLN A 195 9.17 -13.77 -1.94
N LEU A 196 10.18 -13.10 -2.52
CA LEU A 196 10.46 -11.70 -2.23
C LEU A 196 9.94 -10.72 -3.28
N PHE A 197 9.59 -11.19 -4.49
CA PHE A 197 9.20 -10.31 -5.59
C PHE A 197 7.70 -10.33 -5.78
N LEU A 198 7.12 -9.15 -5.99
CA LEU A 198 5.70 -9.03 -6.30
C LEU A 198 5.46 -9.26 -7.80
N ILE A 199 4.52 -10.14 -8.10
CA ILE A 199 4.07 -10.45 -9.46
C ILE A 199 2.58 -10.14 -9.54
N SER A 200 2.19 -9.38 -10.56
CA SER A 200 0.79 -9.19 -10.92
C SER A 200 0.38 -10.24 -11.95
N ARG A 201 -0.76 -10.88 -11.73
CA ARG A 201 -1.34 -11.90 -12.62
C ARG A 201 -2.74 -11.51 -13.04
N LEU A 202 -3.01 -11.59 -14.35
CA LEU A 202 -4.34 -11.48 -14.94
C LEU A 202 -4.81 -12.84 -15.47
N ASP A 203 -5.99 -13.29 -15.03
CA ASP A 203 -6.70 -14.43 -15.61
C ASP A 203 -7.51 -13.97 -16.83
N THR A 204 -7.04 -14.28 -18.04
CA THR A 204 -7.63 -13.75 -19.28
C THR A 204 -8.90 -14.49 -19.70
N LYS A 205 -9.19 -15.68 -19.12
CA LYS A 205 -10.44 -16.42 -19.38
C LYS A 205 -11.66 -15.71 -18.82
N LYS A 206 -11.47 -14.90 -17.78
CA LYS A 206 -12.53 -14.13 -17.13
C LYS A 206 -12.66 -12.77 -17.79
N LYS A 207 -13.78 -12.54 -18.51
CA LYS A 207 -14.05 -11.31 -19.27
C LYS A 207 -13.92 -9.99 -18.47
N ARG A 208 -14.03 -10.03 -17.14
CA ARG A 208 -13.91 -8.88 -16.24
C ARG A 208 -12.90 -9.11 -15.10
N ALA A 209 -11.92 -9.98 -15.31
CA ALA A 209 -10.87 -10.14 -14.32
C ALA A 209 -10.04 -8.85 -14.19
N THR A 210 -9.76 -8.52 -12.94
CA THR A 210 -8.68 -7.63 -12.54
C THR A 210 -7.47 -8.47 -12.17
N THR A 211 -6.32 -7.82 -12.09
CA THR A 211 -5.11 -8.48 -11.62
C THR A 211 -5.19 -8.83 -10.14
N THR A 212 -4.42 -9.83 -9.71
CA THR A 212 -4.15 -10.12 -8.30
C THR A 212 -2.66 -10.31 -8.10
N TRP A 213 -2.17 -10.07 -6.88
CA TRP A 213 -0.77 -10.18 -6.53
C TRP A 213 -0.39 -11.59 -6.08
N TYR A 214 0.84 -11.97 -6.42
CA TYR A 214 1.49 -13.25 -6.11
C TYR A 214 2.93 -12.98 -5.70
N ASP A 215 3.47 -13.81 -4.82
CA ASP A 215 4.88 -13.74 -4.44
C ASP A 215 5.65 -14.73 -5.32
N GLY A 216 6.66 -14.21 -5.99
CA GLY A 216 7.45 -14.97 -6.94
C GLY A 216 8.94 -14.83 -6.69
N SER A 217 9.68 -15.81 -7.20
CA SER A 217 11.13 -15.73 -7.21
C SER A 217 11.62 -14.66 -8.19
N ILE A 218 12.92 -14.36 -8.14
CA ILE A 218 13.54 -13.37 -9.02
C ILE A 218 13.37 -13.71 -10.51
N SER A 219 13.31 -15.01 -10.83
CA SER A 219 13.18 -15.55 -12.19
C SER A 219 11.95 -16.42 -12.29
N ALA A 220 11.21 -16.29 -13.40
CA ALA A 220 10.03 -17.09 -13.68
C ALA A 220 10.37 -18.57 -13.88
N GLN A 221 11.58 -18.89 -14.35
CA GLN A 221 12.00 -20.29 -14.62
C GLN A 221 12.03 -21.17 -13.37
N ILE A 222 12.19 -20.56 -12.21
CA ILE A 222 12.25 -21.26 -10.91
C ILE A 222 10.96 -21.09 -10.11
N ASN A 223 9.94 -20.44 -10.69
CA ASN A 223 8.66 -20.21 -10.05
C ASN A 223 7.63 -21.22 -10.58
N VAL A 224 7.17 -22.12 -9.72
CA VAL A 224 6.30 -23.25 -10.11
C VAL A 224 4.94 -22.76 -10.62
N ASP A 225 4.49 -21.60 -10.14
CA ASP A 225 3.14 -21.09 -10.39
C ASP A 225 3.04 -20.14 -11.60
N THR A 226 4.17 -19.77 -12.22
CA THR A 226 4.19 -18.75 -13.27
C THR A 226 4.95 -19.22 -14.52
N PRO A 227 4.26 -19.64 -15.59
CA PRO A 227 4.91 -20.08 -16.82
C PRO A 227 5.68 -18.93 -17.50
N ASN A 228 6.87 -19.23 -17.98
CA ASN A 228 7.85 -18.25 -18.47
C ASN A 228 7.31 -17.44 -19.67
N GLU A 229 6.71 -18.15 -20.63
CA GLU A 229 6.12 -17.61 -21.86
C GLU A 229 4.93 -16.68 -21.63
N ALA A 230 4.28 -16.75 -20.46
CA ALA A 230 3.11 -15.94 -20.13
C ALA A 230 3.44 -14.56 -19.53
N PHE A 231 4.73 -14.21 -19.44
CA PHE A 231 5.14 -12.90 -18.94
C PHE A 231 5.16 -11.84 -20.04
N GLY A 232 4.48 -10.75 -19.77
CA GLY A 232 4.76 -9.45 -20.37
C GLY A 232 5.48 -8.54 -19.37
N ILE A 233 5.70 -7.30 -19.78
CA ILE A 233 6.25 -6.26 -18.91
C ILE A 233 5.27 -5.09 -18.92
N VAL A 234 4.89 -4.62 -17.74
CA VAL A 234 4.16 -3.36 -17.59
C VAL A 234 5.03 -2.38 -16.83
N CYS A 235 5.13 -1.17 -17.36
CA CYS A 235 5.97 -0.10 -16.84
C CYS A 235 5.13 1.15 -16.57
N GLU A 236 5.61 1.98 -15.65
CA GLU A 236 5.10 3.33 -15.40
C GLU A 236 6.17 4.40 -15.59
N VAL A 237 5.74 5.62 -15.88
CA VAL A 237 6.55 6.83 -15.75
C VAL A 237 5.93 7.67 -14.66
N GLN A 238 6.71 7.96 -13.62
CA GLN A 238 6.28 8.78 -12.49
C GLN A 238 6.42 10.28 -12.81
N ASP A 239 5.60 11.11 -12.15
CA ASP A 239 5.60 12.57 -12.29
C ASP A 239 6.03 13.23 -10.97
N GLU A 240 5.17 13.19 -9.95
CA GLU A 240 5.39 13.84 -8.65
C GLU A 240 4.68 13.09 -7.52
N ILE A 241 5.07 13.33 -6.27
CA ILE A 241 4.34 12.81 -5.09
C ILE A 241 3.12 13.69 -4.82
N ILE A 242 1.95 13.06 -4.69
CA ILE A 242 0.71 13.73 -4.29
C ILE A 242 0.77 14.00 -2.79
N THR A 243 0.96 15.26 -2.43
CA THR A 243 0.93 15.69 -1.02
C THR A 243 -0.50 16.07 -0.65
N THR A 244 -1.20 15.20 0.07
CA THR A 244 -2.49 15.55 0.66
C THR A 244 -2.24 16.38 1.92
N THR A 245 -2.23 17.71 1.80
CA THR A 245 -2.21 18.59 2.97
C THR A 245 -3.57 18.51 3.65
N THR A 246 -3.72 17.69 4.69
CA THR A 246 -4.90 17.72 5.54
C THR A 246 -4.86 18.99 6.39
N THR A 247 -5.44 20.08 5.88
CA THR A 247 -5.68 21.28 6.68
C THR A 247 -6.83 20.97 7.64
N THR A 248 -6.51 20.64 8.88
CA THR A 248 -7.51 20.53 9.95
C THR A 248 -8.03 21.93 10.28
N THR A 249 -9.10 22.36 9.60
CA THR A 249 -9.82 23.57 9.97
C THR A 249 -10.47 23.32 11.33
N THR A 250 -9.85 23.82 12.40
CA THR A 250 -10.43 23.78 13.74
C THR A 250 -11.53 24.83 13.79
N THR A 251 -12.77 24.44 13.50
CA THR A 251 -13.94 25.30 13.73
C THR A 251 -14.12 25.45 15.23
N THR A 252 -13.63 26.57 15.77
CA THR A 252 -13.89 26.95 17.16
C THR A 252 -15.32 27.49 17.21
N THR A 253 -16.27 26.66 17.62
CA THR A 253 -17.65 27.10 17.89
C THR A 253 -17.67 27.87 19.20
N THR A 254 -17.58 29.19 19.12
CA THR A 254 -17.83 30.07 20.27
C THR A 254 -19.34 30.16 20.48
N THR A 255 -19.85 29.52 21.53
CA THR A 255 -21.26 29.63 21.92
C THR A 255 -21.49 30.99 22.61
N THR A 256 -22.01 31.97 21.86
CA THR A 256 -22.51 33.23 22.44
C THR A 256 -23.96 33.04 22.86
N THR A 257 -24.25 33.20 24.16
CA THR A 257 -25.61 33.21 24.71
C THR A 257 -26.29 34.53 24.36
N GLU A 258 -27.29 34.48 23.48
CA GLU A 258 -28.08 35.65 23.04
C GLU A 258 -29.31 35.84 23.93
N ALA A 259 -29.58 37.08 24.32
CA ALA A 259 -30.75 37.49 25.09
C ALA A 259 -32.00 37.70 24.19
N PRO A 260 -33.24 37.72 24.74
CA PRO A 260 -34.48 37.62 23.96
C PRO A 260 -34.73 38.78 22.96
N PRO A 261 -35.47 38.53 21.87
CA PRO A 261 -35.53 39.44 20.73
C PRO A 261 -36.45 40.65 20.97
N THR A 262 -35.98 41.82 20.53
CA THR A 262 -36.80 43.04 20.38
C THR A 262 -37.27 43.14 18.93
N THR A 263 -38.59 43.18 18.72
CA THR A 263 -39.23 43.32 17.41
C THR A 263 -38.95 44.69 16.81
N THR A 264 -38.43 44.75 15.58
CA THR A 264 -38.39 45.99 14.78
C THR A 264 -38.77 45.68 13.34
N THR A 265 -39.88 46.28 12.89
CA THR A 265 -40.42 46.22 11.54
C THR A 265 -39.52 46.98 10.57
N THR A 266 -39.11 46.37 9.46
CA THR A 266 -38.37 47.05 8.38
C THR A 266 -38.98 46.71 7.02
N THR A 267 -39.23 47.76 6.26
CA THR A 267 -39.89 47.82 4.94
C THR A 267 -39.00 47.28 3.81
N GLU A 268 -39.64 46.77 2.77
CA GLU A 268 -39.09 46.13 1.57
C GLU A 268 -38.30 47.11 0.67
N PRO A 269 -37.09 46.75 0.19
CA PRO A 269 -36.39 47.54 -0.81
C PRO A 269 -36.71 47.13 -2.26
N GLU A 270 -36.89 48.19 -3.07
CA GLU A 270 -37.18 48.24 -4.50
C GLU A 270 -36.02 47.71 -5.38
N VAL A 271 -36.36 46.92 -6.41
CA VAL A 271 -35.42 46.27 -7.34
C VAL A 271 -35.13 47.21 -8.51
N VAL A 272 -33.86 47.61 -8.68
CA VAL A 272 -33.39 48.35 -9.87
C VAL A 272 -32.53 47.43 -10.74
N VAL A 273 -33.03 47.13 -11.94
CA VAL A 273 -32.31 46.41 -13.00
C VAL A 273 -31.58 47.43 -13.87
N SER A 274 -30.28 47.22 -14.12
CA SER A 274 -29.52 47.99 -15.12
C SER A 274 -29.15 47.11 -16.31
N TRP A 275 -29.59 47.55 -17.48
CA TRP A 275 -29.13 47.10 -18.78
C TRP A 275 -28.09 48.10 -19.29
N VAL A 276 -27.00 47.62 -19.88
CA VAL A 276 -26.16 48.44 -20.77
C VAL A 276 -25.85 47.62 -22.02
N GLN A 277 -26.29 48.16 -23.16
CA GLN A 277 -25.75 47.90 -24.48
C GLN A 277 -24.63 48.90 -24.74
N ASP A 278 -23.53 48.44 -25.34
CA ASP A 278 -23.00 48.94 -26.60
C ASP A 278 -22.21 47.82 -27.29
#